data_AF-A0A179HQC8-F1
#
_entry.id   AF-A0A179HQC8-F1
#
_cell.length_a   1.000
_cell.length_b   1.000
_cell.length_c   1.000
_cell.angle_alpha   90.00
_cell.angle_beta   90.00
_cell.angle_gamma   90.00
#
_symmetry.space_group_name_H-M   'P 1'
#
loop_
_entity.id
_entity.type
_entity.pdbx_description
1 polymer ?
#
loop_
_entity_poly.entity_id
_entity_poly.type
_entity_poly.pdbx_seq_one_letter_code
_entity_poly.pdbx_strand_id
1 'polypeptide(L)'
;MVNLLVGCSVFVSVEAGLGNYYQLSGTALSAQLELLRPASASATVAQTKGRRASDIIFVRSRIFYAKPAITAHGRVHIGFKHIRSYVLNRCRYAQLLSRRGDSLSPADVEQAKHNDAKTIKVMMYMFPRQFGLHNVFTSGTNRQETAQRFQDYTLRENEIARLLEKHPSLQRGPHPKIPKRLRGAPLGLVQRLQVLHHRCSYTELLRHYCPTFLDGRRRSRGCSSQLGATNQGTARPPPSAERLISQVGRRPKRRVRNVQPNTQVSLPSSITSFVELASPVSQVSAFCQAALSKLIPSGFWGEGDTMYHNKTAFLRSVDRFIKLRRFEAMTLHDVAQGLRVSHHTT
;
A
#
# COMPACT_ATOMS: atom_id res chain seq x y z
N MET A 1 24.43 29.21 53.15
CA MET A 1 23.11 29.40 52.49
C MET A 1 23.13 29.11 50.99
N VAL A 2 23.99 29.74 50.19
CA VAL A 2 24.01 29.56 48.72
C VAL A 2 24.17 28.10 48.30
N ASN A 3 25.05 27.34 48.95
CA ASN A 3 25.26 25.91 48.66
C ASN A 3 24.01 25.05 48.89
N LEU A 4 23.11 25.46 49.80
CA LEU A 4 21.85 24.74 50.05
C LEU A 4 20.86 24.97 48.90
N LEU A 5 20.78 26.19 48.37
CA LEU A 5 19.92 26.54 47.23
C LEU A 5 20.44 25.96 45.91
N VAL A 6 21.76 25.80 45.77
CA VAL A 6 22.37 25.21 44.57
C VAL A 6 22.37 23.68 44.61
N GLY A 7 22.53 23.07 45.79
CA GLY A 7 22.70 21.62 45.94
C GLY A 7 21.43 20.85 46.31
N CYS A 8 20.39 21.50 46.84
CA CYS A 8 19.19 20.83 47.36
C CYS A 8 17.91 21.33 46.68
N SER A 9 16.94 20.42 46.51
CA SER A 9 15.58 20.75 46.10
C SER A 9 14.74 21.11 47.32
N VAL A 10 14.31 22.38 47.44
CA VAL A 10 13.50 22.86 48.57
C VAL A 10 12.02 22.88 48.16
N PHE A 11 11.18 22.25 48.97
CA PHE A 11 9.74 22.20 48.80
C PHE A 11 9.05 22.90 49.96
N VAL A 12 8.09 23.77 49.66
CA VAL A 12 7.31 24.48 50.67
C VAL A 12 5.84 24.15 50.49
N SER A 13 5.11 23.96 51.59
CA SER A 13 3.68 23.68 51.56
C SER A 13 2.90 24.91 51.09
N VAL A 14 1.89 24.70 50.25
CA VAL A 14 0.92 25.72 49.85
C VAL A 14 -0.30 25.61 50.78
N GLU A 15 -0.77 26.73 51.33
CA GLU A 15 -1.92 26.75 52.25
C GLU A 15 -3.23 26.32 51.58
N ALA A 16 -3.32 26.43 50.26
CA ALA A 16 -4.45 25.96 49.48
C ALA A 16 -4.44 24.42 49.34
N GLY A 17 -4.85 23.71 50.39
CA GLY A 17 -5.11 22.26 50.39
C GLY A 17 -4.09 21.41 51.15
N LEU A 18 -4.48 20.20 51.54
CA LEU A 18 -3.62 19.25 52.26
C LEU A 18 -2.67 18.54 51.29
N GLY A 19 -1.37 18.58 51.58
CA GLY A 19 -0.35 17.85 50.82
C GLY A 19 0.13 18.53 49.54
N ASN A 20 -0.19 19.80 49.33
CA ASN A 20 0.29 20.57 48.18
C ASN A 20 1.63 21.22 48.52
N TYR A 21 2.65 20.95 47.71
CA TYR A 21 3.98 21.55 47.85
C TYR A 21 4.41 22.20 46.55
N TYR A 22 5.10 23.32 46.63
CA TYR A 22 5.74 23.98 45.49
C TYR A 22 7.27 23.93 45.64
N GLN A 23 7.95 23.61 44.54
CA GLN A 23 9.41 23.57 44.51
C GLN A 23 9.95 25.00 44.34
N LEU A 24 10.65 25.51 45.35
CA LEU A 24 11.26 26.83 45.35
C LEU A 24 12.67 26.85 44.75
N SER A 25 13.40 25.75 44.91
CA SER A 25 14.83 25.70 44.59
C SER A 25 15.26 24.30 44.16
N GLY A 26 16.47 24.21 43.60
CA GLY A 26 17.03 22.99 43.01
C GLY A 26 16.60 22.72 41.56
N THR A 27 17.08 21.62 41.00
CA THR A 27 16.74 21.19 39.63
C THR A 27 15.24 20.92 39.54
N ALA A 28 14.57 21.52 38.56
CA ALA A 28 13.14 21.31 38.34
C ALA A 28 12.84 19.80 38.26
N LEU A 29 11.80 19.35 38.97
CA LEU A 29 11.37 17.95 38.95
C LEU A 29 11.16 17.41 37.53
N SER A 30 10.74 18.25 36.58
CA SER A 30 10.61 17.88 35.16
C SER A 30 11.93 17.41 34.54
N ALA A 31 13.06 18.05 34.87
CA ALA A 31 14.38 17.67 34.38
C ALA A 31 14.93 16.41 35.09
N GLN A 32 14.63 16.22 36.38
CA GLN A 32 14.98 14.98 37.09
C GLN A 32 14.12 13.78 36.65
N LEU A 33 12.84 13.99 36.32
CA LEU A 33 11.99 12.97 35.70
C LEU A 33 12.46 12.57 34.29
N GLU A 34 13.10 13.48 33.56
CA GLU A 34 13.79 13.16 32.30
C GLU A 34 15.11 12.41 32.50
N LEU A 35 15.79 12.56 33.64
CA LEU A 35 16.96 11.76 34.02
C LEU A 35 16.59 10.37 34.55
N LEU A 36 15.41 10.23 35.18
CA LEU A 36 14.83 8.95 35.60
C LEU A 36 14.16 8.20 34.43
N ARG A 37 13.89 8.89 33.31
CA ARG A 37 13.74 8.16 32.04
C ARG A 37 15.07 7.46 31.81
N PRO A 38 15.10 6.12 31.68
CA PRO A 38 16.34 5.39 31.54
C PRO A 38 17.14 6.04 30.42
N ALA A 39 18.40 6.39 30.72
CA ALA A 39 19.39 7.10 29.90
C ALA A 39 19.64 6.44 28.52
N SER A 40 18.60 6.35 27.72
CA SER A 40 18.55 5.85 26.35
C SER A 40 18.35 7.00 25.37
N ALA A 41 18.35 8.24 25.87
CA ALA A 41 18.15 9.47 25.12
C ALA A 41 19.33 10.44 25.26
N SER A 42 20.53 9.94 25.62
CA SER A 42 21.75 10.71 25.38
C SER A 42 22.32 10.33 24.02
N ALA A 43 22.33 11.33 23.14
CA ALA A 43 22.89 11.28 21.80
C ALA A 43 24.42 11.26 21.85
N THR A 44 25.01 10.19 22.35
CA THR A 44 26.44 9.88 22.19
C THR A 44 26.61 8.37 22.26
N VAL A 45 26.88 7.76 21.11
CA VAL A 45 27.18 6.33 20.91
C VAL A 45 26.07 5.38 21.40
N ALA A 46 24.93 5.44 20.71
CA ALA A 46 23.94 4.36 20.77
C ALA A 46 24.59 3.06 20.28
N GLN A 47 25.04 2.23 21.23
CA GLN A 47 25.32 0.82 20.95
C GLN A 47 24.08 0.24 20.26
N THR A 48 24.27 -0.19 19.03
CA THR A 48 23.26 -0.62 18.07
C THR A 48 22.68 -1.98 18.45
N LYS A 49 22.06 -2.10 19.64
CA LYS A 49 21.13 -3.20 19.89
C LYS A 49 19.92 -2.98 18.99
N GLY A 50 19.86 -3.74 17.90
CA GLY A 50 18.73 -3.76 16.99
C GLY A 50 17.42 -4.02 17.76
N ARG A 51 16.35 -3.37 17.33
CA ARG A 51 15.01 -3.55 17.91
C ARG A 51 14.60 -5.02 17.87
N ARG A 52 13.97 -5.50 18.94
CA ARG A 52 13.45 -6.89 18.98
C ARG A 52 12.24 -7.01 18.07
N ALA A 53 11.98 -8.21 17.56
CA ALA A 53 10.81 -8.47 16.72
C ALA A 53 9.48 -8.21 17.46
N SER A 54 9.46 -8.34 18.79
CA SER A 54 8.33 -7.98 19.66
C SER A 54 8.00 -6.50 19.63
N ASP A 55 9.00 -5.64 19.42
CA ASP A 55 8.85 -4.18 19.49
C ASP A 55 8.37 -3.60 18.16
N ILE A 56 8.42 -4.42 17.09
CA ILE A 56 8.05 -4.03 15.74
C ILE A 56 6.56 -4.33 15.54
N ILE A 57 5.75 -3.27 15.60
CA ILE A 57 4.30 -3.34 15.49
C ILE A 57 3.85 -2.94 14.09
N PHE A 58 2.92 -3.71 13.49
CA PHE A 58 2.30 -3.31 12.23
C PHE A 58 1.36 -2.11 12.44
N VAL A 59 1.60 -1.02 11.71
CA VAL A 59 0.88 0.25 11.85
C VAL A 59 -0.53 0.15 11.23
N ARG A 60 -1.47 -0.44 11.97
CA ARG A 60 -2.89 -0.63 11.59
C ARG A 60 -3.67 0.68 11.50
N SER A 61 -3.23 1.71 12.23
CA SER A 61 -3.88 3.03 12.25
C SER A 61 -4.03 3.66 10.86
N ARG A 62 -3.18 3.30 9.89
CA ARG A 62 -3.25 3.77 8.50
C ARG A 62 -4.43 3.22 7.69
N ILE A 63 -5.07 2.15 8.17
CA ILE A 63 -6.23 1.52 7.50
C ILE A 63 -7.51 2.27 7.88
N PHE A 64 -7.60 2.77 9.11
CA PHE A 64 -8.78 3.50 9.59
C PHE A 64 -8.87 4.88 8.92
N TYR A 65 -10.07 5.23 8.47
CA TYR A 65 -10.37 6.51 7.79
C TYR A 65 -9.54 6.77 6.52
N ALA A 66 -8.97 5.71 5.92
CA ALA A 66 -8.23 5.83 4.69
C ALA A 66 -9.15 6.27 3.54
N LYS A 67 -8.85 7.42 2.93
CA LYS A 67 -9.59 7.87 1.75
C LYS A 67 -9.25 7.00 0.54
N PRO A 68 -10.26 6.59 -0.26
CA PRO A 68 -10.02 5.85 -1.50
C PRO A 68 -9.24 6.71 -2.49
N ALA A 69 -8.43 6.07 -3.35
CA ALA A 69 -7.83 6.76 -4.46
C ALA A 69 -8.90 7.03 -5.53
N ILE A 70 -8.96 8.25 -6.03
CA ILE A 70 -9.92 8.66 -7.05
C ILE A 70 -9.13 9.04 -8.31
N THR A 71 -9.61 8.58 -9.47
CA THR A 71 -9.06 8.94 -10.78
C THR A 71 -9.42 10.38 -11.15
N ALA A 72 -8.74 10.97 -12.15
CA ALA A 72 -9.09 12.31 -12.64
C ALA A 72 -10.56 12.43 -13.11
N HIS A 73 -11.18 11.31 -13.49
CA HIS A 73 -12.59 11.21 -13.88
C HIS A 73 -13.55 10.99 -12.69
N GLY A 74 -13.09 11.13 -11.45
CA GLY A 74 -13.95 10.97 -10.26
C GLY A 74 -14.31 9.53 -9.91
N ARG A 75 -13.76 8.53 -10.62
CA ARG A 75 -14.02 7.10 -10.33
C ARG A 75 -13.07 6.57 -9.28
N VAL A 76 -13.58 5.71 -8.39
CA VAL A 76 -12.75 4.99 -7.41
C VAL A 76 -11.77 4.09 -8.14
N HIS A 77 -10.48 4.27 -7.84
CA HIS A 77 -9.42 3.40 -8.33
C HIS A 77 -9.32 2.16 -7.44
N ILE A 78 -9.54 0.99 -8.02
CA ILE A 78 -9.47 -0.29 -7.33
C ILE A 78 -8.05 -0.83 -7.42
N GLY A 79 -7.54 -1.35 -6.30
CA GLY A 79 -6.16 -1.84 -6.15
C GLY A 79 -5.26 -0.83 -5.45
N PHE A 80 -3.96 -1.08 -5.48
CA PHE A 80 -2.97 -0.21 -4.83
C PHE A 80 -3.06 1.24 -5.37
N LYS A 81 -3.01 2.24 -4.49
CA LYS A 81 -3.22 3.66 -4.81
C LYS A 81 -2.41 4.13 -6.05
N HIS A 82 -3.03 5.03 -6.83
CA HIS A 82 -2.54 5.51 -8.13
C HIS A 82 -1.07 5.99 -8.08
N ILE A 83 -0.27 5.45 -9.00
CA ILE A 83 0.90 6.03 -9.68
C ILE A 83 1.70 7.05 -8.85
N ARG A 84 2.60 6.54 -7.99
CA ARG A 84 3.81 7.17 -7.41
C ARG A 84 4.07 6.69 -5.98
N SER A 85 3.12 6.11 -5.28
CA SER A 85 3.39 5.73 -3.88
C SER A 85 3.93 4.32 -3.74
N TYR A 86 3.45 3.37 -4.55
CA TYR A 86 3.83 1.97 -4.43
C TYR A 86 4.88 1.57 -5.46
N VAL A 87 6.00 1.01 -4.98
CA VAL A 87 7.17 0.67 -5.81
C VAL A 87 6.81 -0.31 -6.95
N LEU A 88 5.89 -1.26 -6.73
CA LEU A 88 5.49 -2.24 -7.74
C LEU A 88 4.69 -1.62 -8.89
N ASN A 89 3.93 -0.54 -8.66
CA ASN A 89 3.21 0.17 -9.72
C ASN A 89 4.15 1.01 -10.60
N ARG A 90 5.25 1.51 -10.04
CA ARG A 90 6.30 2.27 -10.75
C ARG A 90 7.25 1.36 -11.52
N CYS A 91 7.63 0.24 -10.89
CA CYS A 91 8.62 -0.69 -11.41
C CYS A 91 7.94 -1.83 -12.16
N ARG A 92 7.24 -1.50 -13.26
CA ARG A 92 6.61 -2.52 -14.13
C ARG A 92 7.69 -3.30 -14.86
N TYR A 93 7.58 -4.63 -14.79
CA TYR A 93 8.42 -5.54 -15.56
C TYR A 93 7.85 -5.62 -16.99
N ALA A 94 8.60 -5.12 -17.97
CA ALA A 94 8.21 -5.25 -19.37
C ALA A 94 8.67 -6.62 -19.87
N GLN A 95 7.74 -7.47 -20.30
CA GLN A 95 8.12 -8.76 -20.87
C GLN A 95 8.77 -8.52 -22.23
N LEU A 96 10.01 -8.99 -22.38
CA LEU A 96 10.69 -9.00 -23.68
C LEU A 96 9.94 -10.00 -24.56
N LEU A 97 9.24 -9.50 -25.57
CA LEU A 97 8.64 -10.34 -26.61
C LEU A 97 9.76 -10.75 -27.57
N SER A 98 10.69 -11.57 -27.11
CA SER A 98 11.62 -12.23 -28.01
C SER A 98 10.82 -13.22 -28.84
N ARG A 99 10.50 -12.83 -30.08
CA ARG A 99 10.00 -13.77 -31.09
C ARG A 99 11.08 -14.85 -31.20
N ARG A 100 10.67 -16.09 -30.93
CA ARG A 100 11.53 -17.26 -30.82
C ARG A 100 12.31 -17.43 -32.14
N GLY A 101 13.55 -16.92 -32.21
CA GLY A 101 14.42 -17.09 -33.39
C GLY A 101 15.31 -15.90 -33.77
N ASP A 102 15.01 -14.66 -33.35
CA ASP A 102 15.77 -13.49 -33.80
C ASP A 102 16.90 -13.09 -32.83
N SER A 103 18.06 -12.71 -33.39
CA SER A 103 19.19 -12.12 -32.68
C SER A 103 18.74 -10.96 -31.79
N LEU A 104 19.21 -10.92 -30.53
CA LEU A 104 18.85 -9.87 -29.56
C LEU A 104 19.08 -8.49 -30.17
N SER A 105 18.01 -7.73 -30.40
CA SER A 105 18.10 -6.36 -30.86
C SER A 105 18.80 -5.51 -29.77
N PRO A 106 19.60 -4.50 -30.12
CA PRO A 106 20.14 -3.54 -29.15
C PRO A 106 19.06 -2.94 -28.23
N ALA A 107 17.82 -2.81 -28.73
CA ALA A 107 16.67 -2.35 -27.94
C ALA A 107 16.25 -3.34 -26.85
N ASP A 108 16.33 -4.65 -27.11
CA ASP A 108 15.99 -5.70 -26.13
C ASP A 108 17.01 -5.74 -24.99
N VAL A 109 18.29 -5.51 -25.31
CA VAL A 109 19.39 -5.45 -24.34
C VAL A 109 19.22 -4.24 -23.41
N GLU A 110 18.90 -3.07 -23.95
CA GLU A 110 18.64 -1.88 -23.13
C GLU A 110 17.37 -2.02 -22.29
N GLN A 111 16.32 -2.64 -22.83
CA GLN A 111 15.10 -2.93 -22.11
C GLN A 111 15.31 -3.93 -20.97
N ALA A 112 16.17 -4.94 -21.16
CA ALA A 112 16.59 -5.87 -20.12
C ALA A 112 17.30 -5.14 -18.97
N LYS A 113 18.27 -4.27 -19.29
CA LYS A 113 18.96 -3.44 -18.29
C LYS A 113 17.99 -2.57 -17.51
N HIS A 114 17.01 -1.98 -18.19
CA HIS A 114 15.98 -1.15 -17.55
C HIS A 114 15.01 -1.95 -16.67
N ASN A 115 14.74 -3.21 -17.01
CA ASN A 115 13.97 -4.12 -16.15
C ASN A 115 14.76 -4.49 -14.90
N ASP A 116 16.05 -4.79 -15.04
CA ASP A 116 16.93 -5.11 -13.91
C ASP A 116 17.05 -3.91 -12.95
N ALA A 117 17.18 -2.70 -13.48
CA ALA A 117 17.10 -1.45 -12.72
C ALA A 117 15.90 -1.39 -11.77
N LYS A 118 14.73 -1.68 -12.34
CA LYS A 118 13.44 -1.63 -11.66
C LYS A 118 13.35 -2.71 -10.61
N THR A 119 13.83 -3.92 -10.92
CA THR A 119 13.86 -5.02 -9.96
C THR A 119 14.79 -4.69 -8.79
N ILE A 120 16.00 -4.18 -9.05
CA ILE A 120 16.94 -3.74 -7.98
C ILE A 120 16.28 -2.69 -7.10
N LYS A 121 15.59 -1.71 -7.70
CA LYS A 121 14.85 -0.70 -6.95
C LYS A 121 13.77 -1.32 -6.04
N VAL A 122 12.99 -2.29 -6.52
CA VAL A 122 12.03 -3.03 -5.68
C VAL A 122 12.74 -3.76 -4.54
N MET A 123 13.91 -4.36 -4.80
CA MET A 123 14.71 -5.02 -3.78
C MET A 123 15.23 -4.05 -2.72
N MET A 124 15.58 -2.82 -3.07
CA MET A 124 15.97 -1.78 -2.10
C MET A 124 14.83 -1.44 -1.13
N TYR A 125 13.57 -1.48 -1.60
CA TYR A 125 12.41 -1.31 -0.73
C TYR A 125 12.18 -2.50 0.20
N MET A 126 12.38 -3.73 -0.28
CA MET A 126 12.17 -4.97 0.50
C MET A 126 13.30 -5.25 1.50
N PHE A 127 14.55 -4.97 1.09
CA PHE A 127 15.76 -5.32 1.82
C PHE A 127 16.64 -4.10 2.12
N PRO A 128 16.10 -3.03 2.75
CA PRO A 128 16.83 -1.77 2.94
C PRO A 128 18.14 -1.94 3.68
N ARG A 129 18.18 -2.82 4.69
CA ARG A 129 19.35 -3.06 5.53
C ARG A 129 20.55 -3.55 4.71
N GLN A 130 20.34 -4.43 3.74
CA GLN A 130 21.40 -4.98 2.89
C GLN A 130 21.99 -3.93 1.94
N PHE A 131 21.24 -2.87 1.64
CA PHE A 131 21.68 -1.75 0.82
C PHE A 131 22.17 -0.56 1.66
N GLY A 132 22.15 -0.65 2.99
CA GLY A 132 22.55 0.45 3.88
C GLY A 132 21.49 1.56 4.04
N LEU A 133 20.24 1.29 3.67
CA LEU A 133 19.11 2.20 3.86
C LEU A 133 18.53 2.12 5.28
N HIS A 134 17.82 3.18 5.67
CA HIS A 134 17.04 3.28 6.90
C HIS A 134 16.05 2.12 6.99
N ASN A 135 15.98 1.52 8.17
CA ASN A 135 15.15 0.34 8.39
C ASN A 135 14.59 0.29 9.80
N VAL A 136 13.53 -0.49 9.96
CA VAL A 136 12.79 -0.63 11.23
C VAL A 136 13.66 -1.26 12.33
N PHE A 137 14.62 -2.12 11.97
CA PHE A 137 15.38 -2.92 12.92
C PHE A 137 16.50 -2.13 13.59
N THR A 138 17.26 -1.33 12.84
CA THR A 138 18.47 -0.68 13.35
C THR A 138 18.37 0.83 13.43
N SER A 139 17.49 1.46 12.67
CA SER A 139 17.49 2.92 12.52
C SER A 139 16.56 3.61 13.52
N GLY A 140 17.08 4.66 14.16
CA GLY A 140 16.31 5.56 15.02
C GLY A 140 15.26 6.34 14.22
N THR A 141 14.18 6.74 14.90
CA THR A 141 13.09 7.49 14.28
C THR A 141 13.13 8.93 14.81
N ASN A 142 13.23 9.90 13.90
CA ASN A 142 13.22 11.31 14.28
C ASN A 142 11.78 11.75 14.59
N ARG A 143 11.52 12.15 15.85
CA ARG A 143 10.19 12.61 16.29
C ARG A 143 9.79 13.96 15.68
N GLN A 144 10.75 14.73 15.17
CA GLN A 144 10.47 15.97 14.45
C GLN A 144 9.88 15.72 13.05
N GLU A 145 10.22 14.57 12.43
CA GLU A 145 9.74 14.22 11.08
C GLU A 145 8.47 13.37 11.10
N THR A 146 8.27 12.55 12.14
CA THR A 146 7.12 11.65 12.23
C THR A 146 6.59 11.56 13.66
N ALA A 147 5.27 11.68 13.79
CA ALA A 147 4.54 11.39 15.02
C ALA A 147 4.39 9.88 15.28
N GLN A 148 4.68 9.03 14.28
CA GLN A 148 4.56 7.57 14.39
C GLN A 148 5.84 6.96 14.97
N ARG A 149 5.72 5.77 15.57
CA ARG A 149 6.88 5.01 16.11
C ARG A 149 7.94 4.67 15.05
N PHE A 150 7.54 4.61 13.78
CA PHE A 150 8.40 4.32 12.64
C PHE A 150 8.26 5.39 11.56
N GLN A 151 9.31 5.56 10.75
CA GLN A 151 9.28 6.45 9.60
C GLN A 151 8.34 5.91 8.51
N ASP A 152 7.79 6.79 7.69
CA ASP A 152 6.97 6.37 6.55
C ASP A 152 7.84 5.89 5.38
N TYR A 153 7.86 4.57 5.16
CA TYR A 153 8.65 3.95 4.10
C TYR A 153 7.90 3.82 2.77
N THR A 154 6.76 4.47 2.64
CA THR A 154 5.99 4.44 1.40
C THR A 154 6.77 5.11 0.25
N LEU A 155 7.50 6.19 0.52
CA LEU A 155 8.33 6.89 -0.47
C LEU A 155 9.79 6.98 0.01
N ARG A 156 10.70 6.25 -0.64
CA ARG A 156 12.14 6.24 -0.32
C ARG A 156 13.03 6.76 -1.44
N GLU A 157 12.45 7.40 -2.44
CA GLU A 157 13.19 7.85 -3.64
C GLU A 157 14.32 8.83 -3.29
N ASN A 158 14.05 9.78 -2.40
CA ASN A 158 15.04 10.78 -1.99
C ASN A 158 16.19 10.14 -1.19
N GLU A 159 15.86 9.14 -0.37
CA GLU A 159 16.84 8.38 0.41
C GLU A 159 17.74 7.54 -0.51
N ILE A 160 17.12 6.85 -1.46
CA ILE A 160 17.80 6.04 -2.47
C ILE A 160 18.70 6.95 -3.32
N ALA A 161 18.20 8.08 -3.82
CA ALA A 161 18.97 9.03 -4.62
C ALA A 161 20.22 9.53 -3.87
N ARG A 162 20.07 9.98 -2.62
CA ARG A 162 21.20 10.41 -1.77
C ARG A 162 22.22 9.30 -1.53
N LEU A 163 21.78 8.06 -1.40
CA LEU A 163 22.71 6.92 -1.25
C LEU A 163 23.51 6.69 -2.52
N LEU A 164 22.83 6.72 -3.68
CA LEU A 164 23.50 6.60 -4.97
C LEU A 164 24.52 7.74 -5.18
N GLU A 165 24.19 8.97 -4.79
CA GLU A 165 25.11 10.11 -4.86
C GLU A 165 26.33 9.96 -3.95
N LYS A 166 26.15 9.49 -2.71
CA LYS A 166 27.23 9.34 -1.72
C LYS A 166 28.19 8.18 -2.00
N HIS A 167 27.74 7.15 -2.72
CA HIS A 167 28.55 5.98 -3.02
C HIS A 167 28.71 5.75 -4.53
N PRO A 168 29.56 6.55 -5.22
CA PRO A 168 29.86 6.34 -6.64
C PRO A 168 30.52 4.97 -6.92
N SER A 169 31.11 4.32 -5.91
CA SER A 169 31.64 2.95 -6.01
C SER A 169 30.56 1.87 -6.18
N LEU A 170 29.30 2.15 -5.82
CA LEU A 170 28.16 1.32 -6.18
C LEU A 170 27.71 1.52 -7.63
N GLN A 171 28.15 2.62 -8.28
CA GLN A 171 27.81 3.00 -9.66
C GLN A 171 28.78 2.41 -10.71
N ARG A 172 29.26 1.16 -10.56
CA ARG A 172 29.84 0.45 -11.71
C ARG A 172 28.71 0.00 -12.64
N GLY A 173 28.08 0.97 -13.31
CA GLY A 173 26.91 0.80 -14.16
C GLY A 173 25.71 1.63 -13.68
N PRO A 174 24.61 1.67 -14.47
CA PRO A 174 23.45 2.51 -14.18
C PRO A 174 22.72 2.17 -12.86
N HIS A 175 23.08 1.08 -12.16
CA HIS A 175 22.40 0.59 -10.94
C HIS A 175 23.38 0.10 -9.86
N PRO A 176 23.02 0.23 -8.57
CA PRO A 176 23.88 -0.15 -7.45
C PRO A 176 24.16 -1.66 -7.42
N LYS A 177 25.38 -2.04 -7.04
CA LYS A 177 25.82 -3.44 -6.92
C LYS A 177 24.90 -4.24 -6.00
N ILE A 178 24.30 -5.31 -6.53
CA ILE A 178 23.44 -6.22 -5.74
C ILE A 178 24.30 -6.93 -4.68
N PRO A 179 23.93 -6.89 -3.39
CA PRO A 179 24.59 -7.62 -2.31
C PRO A 179 24.65 -9.12 -2.62
N LYS A 180 25.76 -9.80 -2.27
CA LYS A 180 26.01 -11.22 -2.62
C LYS A 180 24.82 -12.13 -2.28
N ARG A 181 24.23 -11.96 -1.10
CA ARG A 181 23.07 -12.75 -0.60
C ARG A 181 21.78 -12.60 -1.40
N LEU A 182 21.66 -11.51 -2.17
CA LEU A 182 20.46 -11.19 -2.92
C LEU A 182 20.60 -11.49 -4.42
N ARG A 183 21.75 -12.03 -4.85
CA ARG A 183 22.00 -12.43 -6.24
C ARG A 183 21.33 -13.78 -6.52
N GLY A 184 20.86 -13.98 -7.76
CA GLY A 184 20.29 -15.25 -8.20
C GLY A 184 18.81 -15.40 -7.84
N ALA A 185 18.47 -16.43 -7.07
CA ALA A 185 17.08 -16.81 -6.79
C ALA A 185 16.19 -15.67 -6.22
N PRO A 186 16.64 -14.84 -5.26
CA PRO A 186 15.84 -13.72 -4.76
C PRO A 186 15.50 -12.69 -5.85
N LEU A 187 16.42 -12.43 -6.77
CA LEU A 187 16.19 -11.51 -7.90
C LEU A 187 15.08 -12.06 -8.81
N GLY A 188 15.15 -13.33 -9.20
CA GLY A 188 14.14 -13.97 -10.03
C GLY A 188 12.76 -14.04 -9.35
N LEU A 189 12.73 -14.24 -8.03
CA LEU A 189 11.50 -14.20 -7.25
C LEU A 189 10.87 -12.80 -7.24
N VAL A 190 11.66 -11.74 -7.09
CA VAL A 190 11.15 -10.35 -7.15
C VAL A 190 10.66 -10.00 -8.55
N GLN A 191 11.34 -10.46 -9.61
CA GLN A 191 10.85 -10.31 -10.99
C GLN A 191 9.48 -10.99 -11.18
N ARG A 192 9.33 -12.23 -10.70
CA ARG A 192 8.04 -12.94 -10.72
C ARG A 192 6.96 -12.19 -9.96
N LEU A 193 7.28 -11.65 -8.78
CA LEU A 193 6.35 -10.81 -8.01
C LEU A 193 5.90 -9.57 -8.80
N GLN A 194 6.81 -8.89 -9.50
CA GLN A 194 6.45 -7.74 -10.35
C GLN A 194 5.50 -8.13 -11.49
N VAL A 195 5.77 -9.27 -12.15
CA VAL A 195 4.91 -9.81 -13.21
C VAL A 195 3.53 -10.20 -12.67
N LEU A 196 3.47 -10.91 -11.55
CA LEU A 196 2.23 -11.32 -10.90
C LEU A 196 1.40 -10.12 -10.46
N HIS A 197 2.04 -9.11 -9.86
CA HIS A 197 1.39 -7.86 -9.49
C HIS A 197 0.76 -7.14 -10.67
N HIS A 198 1.46 -7.09 -11.80
CA HIS A 198 0.94 -6.45 -13.01
C HIS A 198 -0.22 -7.23 -13.64
N ARG A 199 -0.18 -8.57 -13.58
CA ARG A 199 -1.23 -9.45 -14.10
C ARG A 199 -2.44 -9.59 -13.16
N CYS A 200 -2.31 -9.18 -11.90
CA CYS A 200 -3.36 -9.31 -10.91
C CYS A 200 -4.50 -8.31 -11.17
N SER A 201 -5.67 -8.84 -11.55
CA SER A 201 -6.89 -8.03 -11.68
C SER A 201 -7.57 -7.87 -10.32
N TYR A 202 -7.25 -6.78 -9.63
CA TYR A 202 -7.87 -6.42 -8.34
C TYR A 202 -9.37 -6.17 -8.47
N THR A 203 -9.85 -5.70 -9.63
CA THR A 203 -11.26 -5.42 -9.87
C THR A 203 -12.09 -6.70 -9.83
N GLU A 204 -11.64 -7.74 -10.54
CA GLU A 204 -12.37 -9.01 -10.59
C GLU A 204 -12.30 -9.75 -9.26
N LEU A 205 -11.15 -9.68 -8.56
CA LEU A 205 -11.04 -10.20 -7.20
C LEU A 205 -12.02 -9.52 -6.25
N LEU A 206 -12.11 -8.19 -6.31
CA LEU A 206 -13.02 -7.44 -5.44
C LEU A 206 -14.47 -7.83 -5.72
N ARG A 207 -14.87 -7.92 -6.99
CA ARG A 207 -16.23 -8.34 -7.38
C ARG A 207 -16.57 -9.77 -6.94
N HIS A 208 -15.59 -10.66 -6.95
CA HIS A 208 -15.80 -12.05 -6.56
C HIS A 208 -15.97 -12.22 -5.05
N TYR A 209 -15.10 -11.57 -4.25
CA TYR A 209 -15.08 -11.78 -2.80
C TYR A 209 -15.93 -10.77 -2.03
N CYS A 210 -16.04 -9.52 -2.50
CA CYS A 210 -16.82 -8.46 -1.88
C CYS A 210 -17.80 -7.86 -2.91
N PRO A 211 -18.83 -8.61 -3.32
CA PRO A 211 -19.79 -8.13 -4.31
C PRO A 211 -20.58 -6.92 -3.78
N THR A 212 -20.84 -5.95 -4.64
CA THR A 212 -21.67 -4.80 -4.32
C THR A 212 -22.99 -4.84 -5.10
N PHE A 213 -23.99 -4.10 -4.64
CA PHE A 213 -25.28 -3.98 -5.34
C PHE A 213 -25.12 -3.44 -6.79
N LEU A 214 -24.04 -2.72 -7.07
CA LEU A 214 -23.71 -2.22 -8.41
C LEU A 214 -23.30 -3.35 -9.37
N ASP A 215 -22.76 -4.44 -8.87
CA ASP A 215 -22.29 -5.56 -9.69
C ASP A 215 -23.46 -6.38 -10.24
N GLY A 216 -24.55 -6.51 -9.47
CA GLY A 216 -25.79 -7.17 -9.91
C GLY A 216 -26.44 -6.48 -11.12
N ARG A 217 -26.41 -5.13 -11.15
CA ARG A 217 -27.01 -4.34 -12.24
C ARG A 217 -26.26 -4.49 -13.57
N ARG A 218 -24.96 -4.79 -13.54
CA ARG A 218 -24.17 -5.09 -14.75
C ARG A 218 -24.53 -6.44 -15.37
N ARG A 219 -24.81 -7.45 -14.54
CA ARG A 219 -25.24 -8.77 -15.03
C ARG A 219 -26.63 -8.71 -15.68
N SER A 220 -27.55 -7.93 -15.11
CA SER A 220 -28.90 -7.74 -15.69
C SER A 220 -28.89 -7.01 -17.05
N ARG A 221 -28.03 -6.01 -17.24
CA ARG A 221 -27.88 -5.31 -18.54
C ARG A 221 -27.26 -6.15 -19.67
N GLY A 222 -26.59 -7.25 -19.34
CA GLY A 222 -26.01 -8.17 -20.33
C GLY A 222 -26.99 -9.21 -20.88
N CYS A 223 -28.21 -9.30 -20.34
CA CYS A 223 -29.18 -10.36 -20.68
C CYS A 223 -30.42 -9.85 -21.45
N SER A 224 -30.43 -8.59 -21.91
CA SER A 224 -31.59 -7.99 -22.60
C SER A 224 -31.44 -7.89 -24.12
N SER A 225 -30.53 -8.64 -24.76
CA SER A 225 -30.37 -8.63 -26.23
C SER A 225 -30.99 -9.81 -26.96
N GLN A 226 -31.81 -10.63 -26.31
CA GLN A 226 -32.59 -11.67 -26.99
C GLN A 226 -33.91 -11.80 -26.25
N LEU A 227 -34.97 -11.19 -26.78
CA LEU A 227 -36.35 -11.68 -26.78
C LEU A 227 -37.27 -10.59 -27.35
N GLY A 228 -37.85 -10.88 -28.51
CA GLY A 228 -38.96 -10.14 -29.14
C GLY A 228 -38.59 -9.66 -30.56
N ALA A 229 -39.36 -9.91 -31.61
CA ALA A 229 -40.55 -10.72 -31.79
C ALA A 229 -40.74 -10.89 -33.31
N THR A 230 -41.17 -12.08 -33.72
CA THR A 230 -41.70 -12.41 -35.04
C THR A 230 -43.08 -11.78 -35.27
N ASN A 231 -43.46 -11.68 -36.55
CA ASN A 231 -44.77 -11.35 -37.15
C ASN A 231 -45.04 -9.85 -37.44
N GLN A 232 -44.98 -9.42 -38.71
CA GLN A 232 -45.94 -9.59 -39.84
C GLN A 232 -47.08 -8.57 -39.81
N GLY A 233 -47.32 -7.93 -40.97
CA GLY A 233 -48.64 -7.44 -41.37
C GLY A 233 -48.87 -5.93 -41.33
N THR A 234 -48.67 -5.29 -42.50
CA THR A 234 -49.61 -4.36 -43.15
C THR A 234 -50.50 -3.43 -42.30
N ALA A 235 -50.33 -2.11 -42.45
CA ALA A 235 -51.31 -1.24 -43.14
C ALA A 235 -50.93 0.25 -42.98
N ARG A 236 -50.79 0.92 -44.12
CA ARG A 236 -50.88 2.39 -44.30
C ARG A 236 -52.38 2.74 -44.42
N PRO A 237 -52.82 3.97 -44.07
CA PRO A 237 -53.19 4.94 -45.12
C PRO A 237 -52.88 6.41 -44.69
N PRO A 238 -53.37 7.49 -45.36
CA PRO A 238 -52.56 8.37 -46.21
C PRO A 238 -52.57 9.87 -45.76
N PRO A 239 -51.96 10.81 -46.53
CA PRO A 239 -51.61 12.17 -46.09
C PRO A 239 -52.51 13.28 -46.63
N SER A 240 -52.50 14.45 -45.98
CA SER A 240 -53.02 15.75 -46.48
C SER A 240 -52.70 16.83 -45.42
N ALA A 241 -52.26 18.06 -45.70
CA ALA A 241 -52.06 18.82 -46.92
C ALA A 241 -51.05 19.97 -46.67
N GLU A 242 -50.32 20.34 -47.73
CA GLU A 242 -49.89 21.69 -48.18
C GLU A 242 -49.05 22.65 -47.29
N ARG A 243 -47.84 22.98 -47.79
CA ARG A 243 -47.37 24.32 -48.30
C ARG A 243 -45.84 24.38 -48.25
N LEU A 244 -45.15 24.26 -49.39
CA LEU A 244 -44.58 25.34 -50.24
C LEU A 244 -43.39 26.14 -49.63
N ILE A 245 -42.21 25.83 -50.20
CA ILE A 245 -41.08 26.70 -50.61
C ILE A 245 -40.51 27.70 -49.59
N SER A 246 -39.23 27.51 -49.22
CA SER A 246 -38.12 28.35 -49.75
C SER A 246 -36.78 27.96 -49.11
N GLN A 247 -35.76 27.88 -49.95
CA GLN A 247 -34.36 27.84 -49.56
C GLN A 247 -33.94 29.23 -49.04
N VAL A 248 -33.06 29.29 -48.05
CA VAL A 248 -31.77 30.04 -48.05
C VAL A 248 -31.20 30.00 -46.63
N GLY A 249 -29.89 29.74 -46.56
CA GLY A 249 -29.22 29.21 -45.40
C GLY A 249 -29.05 30.16 -44.22
N ARG A 250 -28.80 29.55 -43.05
CA ARG A 250 -28.04 30.14 -41.94
C ARG A 250 -27.53 29.01 -41.04
N ARG A 251 -26.20 28.97 -40.88
CA ARG A 251 -25.45 28.05 -40.01
C ARG A 251 -26.11 27.94 -38.62
N PRO A 252 -26.39 26.73 -38.08
CA PRO A 252 -26.57 26.59 -36.65
C PRO A 252 -25.20 26.39 -36.01
N LYS A 253 -24.81 27.34 -35.17
CA LYS A 253 -23.73 27.18 -34.19
C LYS A 253 -23.91 25.82 -33.50
N ARG A 254 -22.88 24.95 -33.58
CA ARG A 254 -22.79 23.73 -32.77
C ARG A 254 -22.91 24.17 -31.31
N ARG A 255 -24.12 24.08 -30.75
CA ARG A 255 -24.30 24.00 -29.30
C ARG A 255 -23.48 22.79 -28.87
N VAL A 256 -22.38 23.04 -28.19
CA VAL A 256 -21.74 22.03 -27.36
C VAL A 256 -22.84 21.59 -26.40
N ARG A 257 -23.45 20.43 -26.68
CA ARG A 257 -24.22 19.71 -25.68
C ARG A 257 -23.20 19.44 -24.57
N ASN A 258 -23.28 20.24 -23.51
CA ASN A 258 -22.78 19.84 -22.21
C ASN A 258 -23.53 18.57 -21.87
N VAL A 259 -22.96 17.42 -22.25
CA VAL A 259 -23.36 16.13 -21.72
C VAL A 259 -22.90 16.16 -20.28
N GLN A 260 -23.75 16.69 -19.40
CA GLN A 260 -23.65 16.41 -17.98
C GLN A 260 -23.62 14.88 -17.87
N PRO A 261 -22.59 14.27 -17.26
CA PRO A 261 -22.65 12.87 -16.93
C PRO A 261 -23.64 12.74 -15.77
N ASN A 262 -24.94 12.71 -16.09
CA ASN A 262 -25.98 12.37 -15.14
C ASN A 262 -25.86 10.88 -14.83
N THR A 263 -24.91 10.54 -13.96
CA THR A 263 -24.76 9.19 -13.40
C THR A 263 -25.11 9.26 -11.92
N GLN A 264 -26.27 9.82 -11.58
CA GLN A 264 -26.84 9.61 -10.26
C GLN A 264 -27.31 8.16 -10.20
N VAL A 265 -26.44 7.29 -9.66
CA VAL A 265 -26.82 5.93 -9.33
C VAL A 265 -27.62 5.99 -8.04
N SER A 266 -28.94 5.87 -8.15
CA SER A 266 -29.84 5.76 -7.01
C SER A 266 -29.55 4.46 -6.24
N LEU A 267 -29.52 4.54 -4.90
CA LEU A 267 -29.43 3.36 -4.04
C LEU A 267 -30.67 2.47 -4.25
N PRO A 268 -30.55 1.15 -4.09
CA PRO A 268 -31.70 0.26 -4.03
C PRO A 268 -32.62 0.70 -2.89
N SER A 269 -33.93 0.67 -3.12
CA SER A 269 -34.96 1.05 -2.13
C SER A 269 -34.90 0.22 -0.84
N SER A 270 -34.19 -0.91 -0.86
CA SER A 270 -33.98 -1.80 0.30
C SER A 270 -32.87 -1.35 1.24
N ILE A 271 -32.04 -0.37 0.86
CA ILE A 271 -30.92 0.08 1.69
C ILE A 271 -31.37 1.31 2.47
N THR A 272 -31.55 1.13 3.77
CA THR A 272 -32.04 2.18 4.68
C THR A 272 -30.89 2.98 5.29
N SER A 273 -29.69 2.40 5.34
CA SER A 273 -28.50 3.00 5.95
C SER A 273 -27.23 2.69 5.16
N PHE A 274 -26.29 3.66 5.12
CA PHE A 274 -24.96 3.44 4.55
C PHE A 274 -24.16 2.35 5.27
N VAL A 275 -24.50 2.00 6.51
CA VAL A 275 -23.84 0.93 7.27
C VAL A 275 -24.12 -0.44 6.65
N GLU A 276 -25.29 -0.63 6.03
CA GLU A 276 -25.66 -1.88 5.36
C GLU A 276 -24.81 -2.17 4.11
N LEU A 277 -24.10 -1.16 3.59
CA LEU A 277 -23.13 -1.30 2.50
C LEU A 277 -21.76 -1.83 2.97
N ALA A 278 -21.56 -2.02 4.27
CA ALA A 278 -20.29 -2.52 4.80
C ALA A 278 -20.07 -3.98 4.40
N SER A 279 -18.88 -4.29 3.89
CA SER A 279 -18.50 -5.68 3.61
C SER A 279 -18.19 -6.43 4.91
N PRO A 280 -18.69 -7.66 5.08
CA PRO A 280 -18.38 -8.47 6.25
C PRO A 280 -16.89 -8.81 6.32
N VAL A 281 -16.39 -8.97 7.55
CA VAL A 281 -14.97 -9.21 7.83
C VAL A 281 -14.45 -10.48 7.13
N SER A 282 -15.28 -11.52 7.00
CA SER A 282 -14.95 -12.76 6.30
C SER A 282 -14.67 -12.54 4.81
N GLN A 283 -15.47 -11.71 4.13
CA GLN A 283 -15.26 -11.38 2.71
C GLN A 283 -13.98 -10.58 2.51
N VAL A 284 -13.72 -9.60 3.38
CA VAL A 284 -12.48 -8.81 3.34
C VAL A 284 -11.26 -9.70 3.59
N SER A 285 -11.36 -10.64 4.53
CA SER A 285 -10.31 -11.62 4.79
C SER A 285 -10.05 -12.52 3.59
N ALA A 286 -11.10 -13.10 3.00
CA ALA A 286 -10.99 -13.94 1.81
C ALA A 286 -10.38 -13.18 0.62
N PHE A 287 -10.81 -11.93 0.39
CA PHE A 287 -10.23 -11.05 -0.63
C PHE A 287 -8.74 -10.83 -0.43
N CYS A 288 -8.31 -10.44 0.77
CA CYS A 288 -6.91 -10.18 1.08
C CYS A 288 -6.04 -11.45 0.95
N GLN A 289 -6.54 -12.59 1.44
CA GLN A 289 -5.83 -13.87 1.32
C GLN A 289 -5.69 -14.32 -0.14
N ALA A 290 -6.74 -14.15 -0.94
CA ALA A 290 -6.70 -14.47 -2.37
C ALA A 290 -5.77 -13.55 -3.14
N ALA A 291 -5.81 -12.24 -2.85
CA ALA A 291 -4.90 -11.27 -3.44
C ALA A 291 -3.44 -11.61 -3.11
N LEU A 292 -3.10 -11.80 -1.84
CA LEU A 292 -1.73 -12.13 -1.41
C LEU A 292 -1.24 -13.46 -1.98
N SER A 293 -2.13 -14.46 -2.08
CA SER A 293 -1.80 -15.76 -2.68
C SER A 293 -1.51 -15.68 -4.18
N LYS A 294 -2.11 -14.72 -4.90
CA LYS A 294 -1.83 -14.48 -6.33
C LYS A 294 -0.62 -13.58 -6.54
N LEU A 295 -0.32 -12.70 -5.60
CA LEU A 295 0.80 -11.75 -5.71
C LEU A 295 2.13 -12.39 -5.33
N ILE A 296 2.18 -13.08 -4.19
CA ILE A 296 3.44 -13.58 -3.64
C ILE A 296 3.79 -14.92 -4.32
N PRO A 297 4.91 -15.02 -5.06
CA PRO A 297 5.35 -16.27 -5.66
C PRO A 297 5.54 -17.38 -4.62
N SER A 298 5.24 -18.62 -5.00
CA SER A 298 5.37 -19.79 -4.12
C SER A 298 6.75 -19.91 -3.46
N GLY A 299 7.82 -19.65 -4.22
CA GLY A 299 9.19 -19.73 -3.72
C GLY A 299 9.56 -18.73 -2.61
N PHE A 300 8.71 -17.73 -2.29
CA PHE A 300 8.92 -16.90 -1.10
C PHE A 300 8.65 -17.66 0.20
N TRP A 301 7.84 -18.73 0.16
CA TRP A 301 7.43 -19.50 1.33
C TRP A 301 8.40 -20.65 1.65
N GLY A 302 9.36 -20.92 0.78
CA GLY A 302 10.26 -22.07 0.83
C GLY A 302 9.93 -23.11 -0.25
N GLU A 303 10.38 -24.34 -0.04
CA GLU A 303 10.22 -25.47 -0.97
C GLU A 303 9.45 -26.63 -0.29
N GLY A 304 8.78 -27.45 -1.10
CA GLY A 304 8.04 -28.64 -0.64
C GLY A 304 6.97 -28.36 0.42
N ASP A 305 6.90 -29.20 1.45
CA ASP A 305 5.89 -29.11 2.52
C ASP A 305 6.04 -27.85 3.38
N THR A 306 7.27 -27.37 3.55
CA THR A 306 7.56 -26.12 4.27
C THR A 306 6.86 -24.93 3.60
N MET A 307 6.82 -24.92 2.26
CA MET A 307 6.12 -23.89 1.49
C MET A 307 4.64 -23.82 1.86
N TYR A 308 3.95 -24.97 1.86
CA TYR A 308 2.51 -25.03 2.16
C TYR A 308 2.22 -24.63 3.61
N HIS A 309 3.05 -25.10 4.54
CA HIS A 309 2.94 -24.75 5.96
C HIS A 309 3.11 -23.24 6.18
N ASN A 310 4.19 -22.64 5.67
CA ASN A 310 4.49 -21.22 5.82
C ASN A 310 3.44 -20.33 5.17
N LYS A 311 2.99 -20.70 3.96
CA LYS A 311 1.90 -19.99 3.28
C LYS A 311 0.62 -20.03 4.11
N THR A 312 0.24 -21.19 4.63
CA THR A 312 -0.97 -21.35 5.43
C THR A 312 -0.88 -20.57 6.75
N ALA A 313 0.25 -20.65 7.45
CA ALA A 313 0.50 -19.89 8.66
C ALA A 313 0.40 -18.38 8.41
N PHE A 314 1.00 -17.89 7.32
CA PHE A 314 0.91 -16.48 6.94
C PHE A 314 -0.53 -16.04 6.63
N LEU A 315 -1.29 -16.83 5.86
CA LEU A 315 -2.68 -16.49 5.53
C LEU A 315 -3.59 -16.48 6.77
N ARG A 316 -3.34 -17.35 7.76
CA ARG A 316 -4.02 -17.29 9.07
C ARG A 316 -3.67 -16.01 9.83
N SER A 317 -2.40 -15.58 9.79
CA SER A 317 -1.99 -14.29 10.38
C SER A 317 -2.68 -13.10 9.71
N VAL A 318 -2.91 -13.16 8.39
CA VAL A 318 -3.68 -12.13 7.66
C VAL A 318 -5.13 -12.10 8.13
N ASP A 319 -5.78 -13.25 8.29
CA ASP A 319 -7.15 -13.33 8.82
C ASP A 319 -7.24 -12.75 10.24
N ARG A 320 -6.33 -13.19 11.12
CA ARG A 320 -6.23 -12.65 12.48
C ARG A 320 -6.02 -11.15 12.47
N PHE A 321 -5.12 -10.65 11.62
CA PHE A 321 -4.87 -9.22 11.47
C PHE A 321 -6.15 -8.48 11.11
N ILE A 322 -6.94 -8.94 10.14
CA ILE A 322 -8.16 -8.26 9.71
C ILE A 322 -9.22 -8.25 10.83
N LYS A 323 -9.33 -9.32 11.63
CA LYS A 323 -10.28 -9.46 12.75
C LYS A 323 -9.94 -8.62 13.99
N LEU A 324 -8.73 -8.09 14.11
CA LEU A 324 -8.32 -7.28 15.27
C LEU A 324 -9.23 -6.05 15.46
N ARG A 325 -9.47 -5.67 16.73
CA ARG A 325 -10.19 -4.43 17.07
C ARG A 325 -9.34 -3.19 16.78
N ARG A 326 -9.92 -2.00 16.97
CA ARG A 326 -9.29 -0.71 16.62
C ARG A 326 -7.95 -0.47 17.31
N PHE A 327 -7.83 -0.80 18.58
CA PHE A 327 -6.64 -0.56 19.41
C PHE A 327 -5.77 -1.81 19.60
N GLU A 328 -6.15 -2.92 18.96
CA GLU A 328 -5.35 -4.13 18.96
C GLU A 328 -4.29 -4.06 17.86
N ALA A 329 -3.13 -4.62 18.16
CA ALA A 329 -1.99 -4.61 17.27
C ALA A 329 -1.35 -6.00 17.18
N MET A 330 -0.66 -6.23 16.06
CA MET A 330 0.11 -7.45 15.82
C MET A 330 1.57 -7.07 15.67
N THR A 331 2.45 -7.85 16.27
CA THR A 331 3.90 -7.66 16.20
C THR A 331 4.51 -8.51 15.09
N LEU A 332 5.72 -8.16 14.67
CA LEU A 332 6.49 -9.00 13.76
C LEU A 332 6.79 -10.37 14.37
N HIS A 333 6.99 -10.43 15.70
CA HIS A 333 7.19 -11.68 16.41
C HIS A 333 6.00 -12.63 16.27
N ASP A 334 4.76 -12.13 16.43
CA ASP A 334 3.54 -12.95 16.31
C ASP A 334 3.42 -13.63 14.93
N VAL A 335 3.86 -12.93 13.89
CA VAL A 335 3.84 -13.46 12.51
C VAL A 335 5.00 -14.43 12.28
N ALA A 336 6.18 -14.13 12.83
CA ALA A 336 7.39 -14.92 12.61
C ALA A 336 7.39 -16.25 13.38
N GLN A 337 6.76 -16.32 14.56
CA GLN A 337 6.78 -17.50 15.43
C GLN A 337 6.23 -18.77 14.76
N GLY A 338 5.24 -18.62 13.87
CA GLY A 338 4.63 -19.74 13.15
C GLY A 338 5.30 -20.12 11.83
N LEU A 339 6.39 -19.44 11.44
CA LEU A 339 7.09 -19.69 10.17
C LEU A 339 8.31 -20.59 10.39
N ARG A 340 8.38 -21.65 9.58
CA ARG A 340 9.54 -22.53 9.51
C ARG A 340 10.59 -21.91 8.59
N VAL A 341 11.68 -21.47 9.18
CA VAL A 341 12.87 -21.08 8.43
C VAL A 341 13.73 -22.33 8.32
N SER A 342 13.52 -23.12 7.26
CA SER A 342 14.52 -24.12 6.87
C SER A 342 15.81 -23.37 6.55
N HIS A 343 16.95 -23.85 7.04
CA HIS A 343 18.24 -23.32 6.62
C HIS A 343 18.31 -23.38 5.08
N HIS A 344 18.13 -22.25 4.41
CA HIS A 344 18.64 -22.09 3.05
C HIS A 344 20.16 -22.11 3.20
N THR A 345 20.74 -23.30 3.13
CA THR A 345 22.16 -23.52 2.85
C THR A 345 22.46 -22.81 1.54
N THR A 346 23.02 -21.61 1.67
CA THR A 346 23.66 -20.86 0.58
C THR A 346 24.89 -21.57 0.09
#